data_AF-A0A7S3DRI0-F1
#
_entry.id   AF-A0A7S3DRI0-F1
#
_cell.length_a   1.000
_cell.length_b   1.000
_cell.length_c   1.000
_cell.angle_alpha   90.00
_cell.angle_beta   90.00
_cell.angle_gamma   90.00
#
_symmetry.space_group_name_H-M   'P 1'
#
loop_
_entity.id
_entity.type
_entity.pdbx_description
1 polymer ?
#
loop_
_entity_poly.entity_id
_entity_poly.type
_entity_poly.pdbx_seq_one_letter_code
_entity_poly.pdbx_strand_id
1 'polypeptide(L)'
;PPEERRRQKLFVPRSLADFEDGGAYPEIHVAQYPRHMGNPHLKKKAKASAAGGASTAMVRGAQSTASKAIINVEVDANGEVSYDAIVKGGTNADKKVYSRLEDMKGGEAKQEDIALPTEEEEQAEAEKTQAALQALLSSKTALDKPKGSALQNASTSQNIEEKTQFIRYTPREDAPGYNAAAAPQRVIQMVPAQLDPMMPPKHKHIKAPSGPAEDPVPVLHAPPTKLTKE
;
A
#
# COMPACT_ATOMS: atom_id res chain seq x y z
N PRO A 1 31.55 -48.88 -15.87
CA PRO A 1 31.84 -47.48 -15.46
C PRO A 1 33.14 -47.42 -14.65
N PRO A 2 34.14 -46.64 -15.08
CA PRO A 2 35.51 -46.69 -14.55
C PRO A 2 35.53 -46.30 -13.06
N GLU A 3 36.44 -46.93 -12.31
CA GLU A 3 36.46 -47.02 -10.84
C GLU A 3 36.60 -45.67 -10.10
N GLU A 4 36.92 -44.58 -10.80
CA GLU A 4 37.05 -43.23 -10.24
C GLU A 4 35.75 -42.69 -9.65
N ARG A 5 34.59 -43.09 -10.20
CA ARG A 5 33.26 -42.66 -9.72
C ARG A 5 32.85 -43.32 -8.40
N ARG A 6 33.59 -44.34 -7.93
CA ARG A 6 33.32 -45.04 -6.66
C ARG A 6 34.08 -44.44 -5.47
N ARG A 7 35.09 -43.58 -5.69
CA ARG A 7 35.98 -43.06 -4.63
C ARG A 7 35.61 -41.67 -4.12
N GLN A 8 34.87 -40.88 -4.90
CA GLN A 8 34.39 -39.57 -4.46
C GLN A 8 32.92 -39.66 -4.07
N LYS A 9 32.62 -39.39 -2.80
CA LYS A 9 31.23 -39.20 -2.37
C LYS A 9 30.66 -38.03 -3.19
N LEU A 10 29.50 -38.23 -3.83
CA LEU A 10 28.76 -37.16 -4.48
C LEU A 10 28.59 -36.01 -3.48
N PHE A 11 29.01 -34.81 -3.87
CA PHE A 11 28.85 -33.61 -3.06
C PHE A 11 27.36 -33.32 -2.87
N VAL A 12 26.94 -33.17 -1.62
CA VAL A 12 25.55 -32.83 -1.26
C VAL A 12 25.64 -31.75 -0.18
N PRO A 13 25.27 -30.50 -0.48
CA PRO A 13 25.35 -29.42 0.49
C PRO A 13 24.32 -29.63 1.60
N ARG A 14 24.78 -29.56 2.85
CA ARG A 14 23.98 -29.72 4.07
C ARG A 14 24.14 -28.54 5.02
N SER A 15 25.27 -27.85 4.98
CA SER A 15 25.60 -26.71 5.81
C SER A 15 25.51 -25.39 5.03
N LEU A 16 25.40 -24.26 5.71
CA LEU A 16 25.48 -22.95 5.07
C LEU A 16 26.87 -22.68 4.46
N ALA A 17 27.93 -23.26 5.03
CA ALA A 17 29.30 -23.10 4.54
C ALA A 17 29.53 -23.82 3.21
N ASP A 18 28.73 -24.85 2.90
CA ASP A 18 28.83 -25.61 1.64
C ASP A 18 28.39 -24.76 0.42
N PHE A 19 27.78 -23.60 0.67
CA PHE A 19 27.37 -22.64 -0.34
C PHE A 19 28.30 -21.42 -0.43
N GLU A 20 29.29 -21.27 0.47
CA GLU A 20 30.20 -20.12 0.52
C GLU A 20 29.48 -18.76 0.43
N ASP A 21 29.58 -18.06 -0.71
CA ASP A 21 28.96 -16.76 -1.00
C ASP A 21 27.46 -16.85 -1.38
N GLY A 22 26.93 -18.08 -1.47
CA GLY A 22 25.54 -18.38 -1.79
C GLY A 22 25.38 -19.14 -3.10
N GLY A 23 24.13 -19.20 -3.58
CA GLY A 23 23.77 -19.98 -4.77
C GLY A 23 23.43 -21.43 -4.43
N ALA A 24 22.39 -21.97 -5.07
CA ALA A 24 22.00 -23.37 -4.95
C ALA A 24 22.42 -24.12 -6.22
N TYR A 25 22.81 -25.39 -6.07
CA TYR A 25 23.27 -26.25 -7.16
C TYR A 25 22.06 -26.91 -7.84
N PRO A 26 21.60 -26.45 -9.03
CA PRO A 26 20.42 -27.01 -9.69
C PRO A 26 20.58 -28.48 -10.11
N GLU A 27 21.82 -28.93 -10.30
CA GLU A 27 22.18 -30.31 -10.65
C GLU A 27 22.04 -31.30 -9.48
N ILE A 28 21.96 -30.81 -8.24
CA ILE A 28 21.76 -31.63 -7.06
C ILE A 28 20.27 -31.65 -6.73
N HIS A 29 19.62 -32.80 -6.96
CA HIS A 29 18.19 -33.01 -6.70
C HIS A 29 17.84 -33.15 -5.20
N VAL A 30 18.24 -32.16 -4.41
CA VAL A 30 17.95 -32.02 -2.98
C VAL A 30 17.48 -30.59 -2.74
N ALA A 31 16.51 -30.40 -1.85
CA ALA A 31 16.08 -29.06 -1.45
C ALA A 31 17.21 -28.34 -0.70
N GLN A 32 17.69 -27.25 -1.29
CA GLN A 32 18.81 -26.45 -0.81
C GLN A 32 18.32 -25.07 -0.39
N TYR A 33 18.86 -24.54 0.71
CA TYR A 33 18.43 -23.27 1.27
C TYR A 33 19.62 -22.35 1.62
N PRO A 34 20.36 -21.84 0.61
CA PRO A 34 21.39 -20.83 0.83
C PRO A 34 20.82 -19.64 1.61
N ARG A 35 21.54 -19.16 2.63
CA ARG A 35 21.09 -18.07 3.54
C ARG A 35 19.69 -18.28 4.13
N HIS A 36 19.24 -19.53 4.26
CA HIS A 36 17.90 -19.91 4.73
C HIS A 36 16.72 -19.38 3.89
N MET A 37 16.98 -18.92 2.67
CA MET A 37 15.93 -18.44 1.78
C MET A 37 14.97 -19.58 1.43
N GLY A 38 13.66 -19.35 1.57
CA GLY A 38 12.62 -20.34 1.25
C GLY A 38 12.55 -21.56 2.17
N ASN A 39 13.32 -21.62 3.27
CA ASN A 39 13.38 -22.80 4.12
C ASN A 39 12.10 -22.97 4.98
N PRO A 40 11.26 -24.00 4.73
CA PRO A 40 10.02 -24.21 5.46
C PRO A 40 10.26 -24.69 6.91
N HIS A 41 11.43 -25.24 7.22
CA HIS A 41 11.76 -25.80 8.54
C HIS A 41 12.20 -24.73 9.55
N LEU A 42 12.69 -23.56 9.11
CA LEU A 42 12.97 -22.45 10.02
C LEU A 42 11.68 -21.93 10.69
N LYS A 43 10.57 -21.94 9.95
CA LYS A 43 9.25 -21.53 10.46
C LYS A 43 8.81 -22.36 11.68
N LYS A 44 9.18 -23.65 11.74
CA LYS A 44 8.86 -24.54 12.87
C LYS A 44 9.74 -24.30 14.10
N LYS A 45 11.03 -23.95 13.93
CA LYS A 45 11.95 -23.66 15.06
C LYS A 45 11.58 -22.37 15.80
N ALA A 46 11.18 -21.31 15.09
CA ALA A 46 10.78 -20.04 15.71
C ALA A 46 9.51 -20.16 16.59
N LYS A 47 8.59 -21.07 16.23
CA LYS A 47 7.38 -21.33 17.03
C LYS A 47 7.70 -22.05 18.35
N ALA A 48 8.80 -22.79 18.42
CA ALA A 48 9.27 -23.44 19.65
C ALA A 48 10.05 -22.46 20.57
N SER A 49 10.76 -21.49 20.01
CA SER A 49 11.50 -20.48 20.79
C SER A 49 10.65 -19.30 21.27
N ALA A 50 9.47 -19.07 20.69
CA ALA A 50 8.51 -18.06 21.17
C ALA A 50 7.79 -18.46 22.49
N ALA A 51 7.94 -19.70 22.95
CA ALA A 51 7.39 -20.18 24.22
C ALA A 51 8.33 -19.98 25.43
N GLY A 52 9.56 -19.46 25.21
CA GLY A 52 10.53 -19.19 26.26
C GLY A 52 11.03 -17.74 26.17
N GLY A 53 10.55 -16.88 27.06
CA GLY A 53 11.04 -15.50 27.15
C GLY A 53 12.48 -15.45 27.64
N ALA A 54 13.38 -14.87 26.85
CA ALA A 54 14.47 -13.99 27.30
C ALA A 54 15.29 -13.50 26.09
N SER A 55 15.53 -12.19 26.10
CA SER A 55 16.40 -11.42 25.21
C SER A 55 17.85 -11.88 25.25
N THR A 56 18.51 -11.98 24.09
CA THR A 56 19.90 -11.53 23.87
C THR A 56 20.14 -11.40 22.37
N ALA A 57 20.79 -10.32 21.98
CA ALA A 57 21.20 -9.98 20.64
C ALA A 57 21.90 -11.14 19.90
N MET A 58 21.52 -11.35 18.64
CA MET A 58 22.46 -11.79 17.61
C MET A 58 22.07 -11.20 16.25
N VAL A 59 22.84 -10.18 15.85
CA VAL A 59 23.04 -9.85 14.45
C VAL A 59 23.83 -11.00 13.80
N ARG A 60 23.19 -11.72 12.87
CA ARG A 60 23.75 -12.26 11.61
C ARG A 60 22.70 -13.16 10.93
N GLY A 61 22.16 -12.72 9.79
CA GLY A 61 21.51 -13.59 8.80
C GLY A 61 19.98 -13.76 8.91
N ALA A 62 19.25 -12.73 8.47
CA ALA A 62 17.88 -12.75 7.90
C ALA A 62 16.86 -13.75 8.53
N GLN A 63 16.13 -13.24 9.51
CA GLN A 63 14.90 -13.83 10.06
C GLN A 63 13.73 -13.66 9.07
N SER A 64 13.22 -14.74 8.50
CA SER A 64 11.94 -14.72 7.75
C SER A 64 10.77 -15.14 8.65
N THR A 65 10.40 -14.27 9.57
CA THR A 65 9.17 -14.37 10.36
C THR A 65 8.00 -13.87 9.49
N ALA A 66 7.31 -14.78 8.80
CA ALA A 66 6.08 -14.47 8.06
C ALA A 66 4.88 -14.29 8.99
N SER A 67 5.00 -13.39 9.97
CA SER A 67 3.88 -12.86 10.73
C SER A 67 3.43 -11.56 10.08
N LYS A 68 2.12 -11.39 9.90
CA LYS A 68 1.49 -10.19 9.29
C LYS A 68 1.83 -8.87 10.01
N ALA A 69 2.45 -8.95 11.19
CA ALA A 69 2.87 -7.83 12.02
C ALA A 69 4.30 -7.32 11.74
N ILE A 70 5.00 -7.87 10.75
CA ILE A 70 6.40 -7.49 10.45
C ILE A 70 6.47 -6.85 9.07
N ILE A 71 7.02 -5.64 9.03
CA ILE A 71 7.34 -4.93 7.79
C ILE A 71 8.63 -5.53 7.22
N ASN A 72 8.69 -5.68 5.90
CA ASN A 72 9.88 -6.18 5.23
C ASN A 72 11.04 -5.19 5.44
N VAL A 73 12.22 -5.71 5.76
CA VAL A 73 13.43 -4.88 5.84
C VAL A 73 13.87 -4.58 4.42
N GLU A 74 13.86 -3.30 4.05
CA GLU A 74 14.30 -2.82 2.76
C GLU A 74 15.77 -2.39 2.83
N VAL A 75 16.47 -2.49 1.71
CA VAL A 75 17.86 -2.05 1.56
C VAL A 75 17.89 -1.05 0.42
N ASP A 76 18.60 0.05 0.60
CA ASP A 76 18.73 1.08 -0.42
C ASP A 76 19.74 0.72 -1.52
N ALA A 77 19.90 1.60 -2.50
CA ALA A 77 20.86 1.42 -3.60
C ALA A 77 22.33 1.36 -3.14
N ASN A 78 22.63 1.89 -1.94
CA ASN A 78 23.97 1.91 -1.36
C ASN A 78 24.27 0.63 -0.54
N GLY A 79 23.26 -0.22 -0.33
CA GLY A 79 23.38 -1.43 0.48
C GLY A 79 23.14 -1.20 1.97
N GLU A 80 22.68 -0.01 2.38
CA GLU A 80 22.32 0.29 3.76
C GLU A 80 20.87 -0.09 4.05
N VAL A 81 20.60 -0.45 5.31
CA VAL A 81 19.26 -0.83 5.75
C VAL A 81 18.35 0.41 5.79
N SER A 82 17.30 0.40 4.99
CA SER A 82 16.31 1.47 4.94
C SER A 82 15.27 1.30 6.05
N TYR A 83 15.22 2.28 6.95
CA TYR A 83 14.17 2.38 7.98
C TYR A 83 12.95 3.18 7.52
N ASP A 84 12.99 3.69 6.28
CA ASP A 84 12.00 4.61 5.73
C ASP A 84 10.61 3.97 5.56
N ALA A 85 10.57 2.65 5.32
CA ALA A 85 9.33 1.86 5.24
C ALA A 85 8.47 1.93 6.51
N ILE A 86 9.07 2.23 7.67
CA ILE A 86 8.34 2.42 8.94
C ILE A 86 7.51 3.71 8.89
N VAL A 87 8.05 4.76 8.26
CA VAL A 87 7.47 6.10 8.23
C VAL A 87 6.55 6.29 7.03
N LYS A 88 6.96 5.80 5.86
CA LYS A 88 6.25 5.89 4.58
C LYS A 88 5.16 4.83 4.43
N GLY A 89 4.95 3.98 5.43
CA GLY A 89 3.81 3.07 5.47
C GLY A 89 2.49 3.80 5.77
N GLY A 90 1.39 3.04 5.78
CA GLY A 90 0.11 3.54 6.30
C GLY A 90 -0.45 4.74 5.52
N THR A 91 -0.80 5.82 6.24
CA THR A 91 -1.38 7.03 5.63
C THR A 91 -0.39 7.84 4.81
N ASN A 92 0.90 7.51 4.90
CA ASN A 92 1.99 8.24 4.28
C ASN A 92 2.48 7.64 2.95
N ALA A 93 1.90 6.52 2.50
CA ALA A 93 2.35 5.80 1.30
C ALA A 93 2.32 6.64 0.02
N ASP A 94 1.28 7.45 -0.17
CA ASP A 94 1.13 8.32 -1.34
C ASP A 94 1.78 9.70 -1.14
N LYS A 95 2.31 9.99 0.07
CA LYS A 95 2.84 11.29 0.44
C LYS A 95 4.37 11.31 0.33
N LYS A 96 4.92 12.45 -0.09
CA LYS A 96 6.37 12.69 -0.01
C LYS A 96 6.73 13.01 1.45
N VAL A 97 7.28 12.02 2.16
CA VAL A 97 7.78 12.20 3.53
C VAL A 97 9.30 12.22 3.54
N TYR A 98 9.86 13.20 4.22
CA TYR A 98 11.30 13.32 4.47
C TYR A 98 11.63 12.67 5.82
N SER A 99 12.63 11.80 5.84
CA SER A 99 12.98 10.99 7.01
C SER A 99 14.48 10.83 7.19
N ARG A 100 15.27 11.06 6.13
CA ARG A 100 16.70 10.80 6.10
C ARG A 100 17.48 12.07 6.44
N LEU A 101 18.71 11.88 6.91
CA LEU A 101 19.66 12.99 7.09
C LEU A 101 20.00 13.66 5.75
N GLU A 102 20.00 12.90 4.65
CA GLU A 102 20.21 13.41 3.30
C GLU A 102 19.17 14.47 2.92
N ASP A 103 17.91 14.29 3.35
CA ASP A 103 16.83 15.25 3.13
C ASP A 103 17.04 16.57 3.89
N MET A 104 17.86 16.56 4.95
CA MET A 104 18.22 17.74 5.74
C MET A 104 19.42 18.49 5.13
N LYS A 105 20.23 17.83 4.31
CA LYS A 105 21.37 18.47 3.65
C LYS A 105 20.84 19.32 2.51
N GLY A 106 21.27 20.59 2.45
CA GLY A 106 20.93 21.47 1.34
C GLY A 106 21.49 20.93 0.02
N GLY A 107 20.66 20.88 -1.02
CA GLY A 107 21.09 20.63 -2.39
C GLY A 107 21.43 21.92 -3.13
N GLU A 108 22.32 21.84 -4.10
CA GLU A 108 22.50 22.91 -5.09
C GLU A 108 21.35 22.81 -6.11
N ALA A 109 20.42 23.76 -6.06
CA ALA A 109 19.30 23.78 -6.99
C ALA A 109 19.77 24.29 -8.36
N LYS A 110 19.49 23.53 -9.42
CA LYS A 110 19.73 23.99 -10.79
C LYS A 110 18.64 24.98 -11.18
N GLN A 111 18.97 25.89 -12.09
CA GLN A 111 18.01 26.90 -12.57
C GLN A 111 16.77 26.27 -13.24
N GLU A 112 16.93 25.07 -13.83
CA GLU A 112 15.84 24.29 -14.42
C GLU A 112 14.87 23.72 -13.36
N ASP A 113 15.36 23.34 -12.18
CA ASP A 113 14.53 22.78 -11.10
C ASP A 113 13.70 23.85 -10.37
N ILE A 114 14.13 25.11 -10.46
CA ILE A 114 13.46 26.28 -9.87
C ILE A 114 12.52 26.96 -10.87
N ALA A 115 12.60 26.60 -12.15
CA ALA A 115 11.78 27.19 -13.19
C ALA A 115 10.29 27.00 -12.84
N LEU A 116 9.51 28.07 -13.03
CA LEU A 116 8.07 28.00 -12.84
C LEU A 116 7.48 27.09 -13.94
N PRO A 117 6.36 26.42 -13.65
CA PRO A 117 5.59 25.71 -14.67
C PRO A 117 5.25 26.64 -15.84
N THR A 118 4.99 26.03 -17.00
CA THR A 118 4.61 26.81 -18.20
C THR A 118 3.20 27.38 -18.06
N GLU A 119 2.92 28.51 -18.71
CA GLU A 119 1.60 29.16 -18.66
C GLU A 119 0.46 28.21 -19.11
N GLU A 120 0.74 27.32 -20.06
CA GLU A 120 -0.23 26.31 -20.53
C GLU A 120 -0.55 25.26 -19.44
N GLU A 121 0.45 24.82 -18.67
CA GLU A 121 0.26 23.88 -17.55
C GLU A 121 -0.50 24.55 -16.40
N GLU A 122 -0.18 25.80 -16.08
CA GLU A 122 -0.89 26.59 -15.07
C GLU A 122 -2.37 26.74 -15.42
N GLN A 123 -2.69 27.06 -16.68
CA GLN A 123 -4.07 27.17 -17.15
C GLN A 123 -4.79 25.83 -17.10
N ALA A 124 -4.15 24.74 -17.55
CA ALA A 124 -4.74 23.40 -17.50
C ALA A 124 -5.02 22.93 -16.06
N GLU A 125 -4.15 23.24 -15.11
CA GLU A 125 -4.37 22.94 -13.69
C GLU A 125 -5.43 23.85 -13.06
N ALA A 126 -5.46 25.13 -13.42
CA ALA A 126 -6.49 26.06 -12.98
C ALA A 126 -7.89 25.61 -13.43
N GLU A 127 -8.05 25.18 -14.67
CA GLU A 127 -9.32 24.66 -15.18
C GLU A 127 -9.75 23.36 -14.47
N LYS A 128 -8.82 22.42 -14.27
CA LYS A 128 -9.09 21.16 -13.54
C LYS A 128 -9.53 21.44 -12.10
N THR A 129 -8.83 22.33 -11.40
CA THR A 129 -9.14 22.68 -10.01
C THR A 129 -10.45 23.46 -9.91
N GLN A 130 -10.70 24.40 -10.83
CA GLN A 130 -11.97 25.13 -10.91
C GLN A 130 -13.15 24.17 -11.13
N ALA A 131 -13.04 23.24 -12.08
CA ALA A 131 -14.09 22.26 -12.35
C ALA A 131 -14.36 21.35 -11.14
N ALA A 132 -13.31 20.88 -10.45
CA ALA A 132 -13.43 20.06 -9.24
C ALA A 132 -14.11 20.83 -8.09
N LEU A 133 -13.71 22.08 -7.86
CA LEU A 133 -14.32 22.94 -6.84
C LEU A 133 -15.77 23.29 -7.18
N GLN A 134 -16.09 23.52 -8.46
CA GLN A 134 -17.45 23.77 -8.90
C GLN A 134 -18.36 22.55 -8.69
N ALA A 135 -17.85 21.33 -8.87
CA ALA A 135 -18.59 20.10 -8.56
C ALA A 135 -18.87 19.94 -7.04
N LEU A 136 -17.89 20.28 -6.20
CA LEU A 136 -18.08 20.28 -4.75
C LEU A 136 -19.05 21.38 -4.29
N LEU A 137 -19.00 22.56 -4.91
CA LEU A 137 -19.92 23.66 -4.61
C LEU A 137 -21.34 23.37 -5.10
N SER A 138 -21.50 22.76 -6.27
CA SER A 138 -22.84 22.40 -6.78
C SER A 138 -23.54 21.39 -5.88
N SER A 139 -22.81 20.40 -5.35
CA SER A 139 -23.35 19.45 -4.36
C SER A 139 -23.69 20.10 -3.01
N LYS A 140 -22.86 21.03 -2.50
CA LYS A 140 -23.16 21.76 -1.25
C LYS A 140 -24.34 22.72 -1.41
N THR A 141 -24.38 23.50 -2.48
CA THR A 141 -25.47 24.46 -2.78
C THR A 141 -26.80 23.74 -3.08
N ALA A 142 -26.74 22.53 -3.62
CA ALA A 142 -27.90 21.65 -3.77
C ALA A 142 -28.54 21.27 -2.42
N LEU A 143 -27.71 20.92 -1.44
CA LEU A 143 -28.15 20.49 -0.11
C LEU A 143 -28.73 21.64 0.73
N ASP A 144 -28.21 22.86 0.56
CA ASP A 144 -28.61 24.04 1.34
C ASP A 144 -29.96 24.64 0.88
N LYS A 145 -30.39 24.34 -0.35
CA LYS A 145 -31.68 24.83 -0.86
C LYS A 145 -32.85 24.19 -0.08
N PRO A 146 -33.92 24.95 0.25
CA PRO A 146 -35.04 24.47 1.07
C PRO A 146 -35.87 23.37 0.38
N LYS A 147 -35.79 23.26 -0.94
CA LYS A 147 -36.36 22.17 -1.75
C LYS A 147 -35.62 20.83 -1.52
N GLY A 148 -34.49 20.86 -0.81
CA GLY A 148 -33.75 19.73 -0.28
C GLY A 148 -33.14 18.81 -1.34
N SER A 149 -32.48 17.76 -0.83
CA SER A 149 -32.03 16.61 -1.64
C SER A 149 -33.21 15.81 -2.21
N ALA A 150 -34.39 15.87 -1.59
CA ALA A 150 -35.56 15.10 -2.02
C ALA A 150 -36.04 15.48 -3.43
N LEU A 151 -36.18 16.77 -3.76
CA LEU A 151 -36.62 17.19 -5.10
C LEU A 151 -35.54 17.01 -6.18
N GLN A 152 -34.25 17.16 -5.85
CA GLN A 152 -33.18 16.83 -6.79
C GLN A 152 -33.06 15.34 -7.06
N ASN A 153 -33.18 14.52 -6.01
CA ASN A 153 -33.17 13.07 -6.14
C ASN A 153 -34.44 12.58 -6.88
N ALA A 154 -35.59 13.20 -6.62
CA ALA A 154 -36.83 12.94 -7.37
C ALA A 154 -36.70 13.34 -8.84
N SER A 155 -36.08 14.49 -9.16
CA SER A 155 -35.79 14.89 -10.54
C SER A 155 -34.85 13.92 -11.24
N THR A 156 -33.90 13.33 -10.49
CA THR A 156 -33.03 12.28 -11.00
C THR A 156 -33.79 11.02 -11.38
N SER A 157 -34.88 10.72 -10.70
CA SER A 157 -35.78 9.64 -11.08
C SER A 157 -36.82 9.99 -12.16
N GLN A 158 -36.92 11.24 -12.62
CA GLN A 158 -37.82 11.59 -13.74
C GLN A 158 -37.21 11.18 -15.08
N ASN A 159 -35.89 11.31 -15.25
CA ASN A 159 -35.18 10.92 -16.48
C ASN A 159 -34.57 9.51 -16.34
N ILE A 160 -35.43 8.50 -16.16
CA ILE A 160 -35.01 7.11 -15.95
C ILE A 160 -34.21 6.60 -17.15
N GLU A 161 -34.66 6.94 -18.36
CA GLU A 161 -34.06 6.45 -19.62
C GLU A 161 -32.64 7.00 -19.81
N GLU A 162 -32.43 8.30 -19.62
CA GLU A 162 -31.11 8.95 -19.78
C GLU A 162 -30.06 8.46 -18.77
N LYS A 163 -30.51 8.09 -17.56
CA LYS A 163 -29.61 7.69 -16.46
C LYS A 163 -29.47 6.18 -16.30
N THR A 164 -30.15 5.38 -17.13
CA THR A 164 -29.99 3.94 -17.14
C THR A 164 -28.60 3.57 -17.67
N GLN A 165 -27.83 2.82 -16.89
CA GLN A 165 -26.45 2.44 -17.22
C GLN A 165 -26.33 0.93 -17.40
N PHE A 166 -25.60 0.49 -18.43
CA PHE A 166 -25.25 -0.91 -18.61
C PHE A 166 -23.80 -1.15 -18.21
N ILE A 167 -23.60 -1.96 -17.18
CA ILE A 167 -22.27 -2.30 -16.64
C ILE A 167 -21.93 -3.73 -17.02
N ARG A 168 -20.76 -3.92 -17.65
CA ARG A 168 -20.21 -5.25 -17.89
C ARG A 168 -19.42 -5.70 -16.67
N TYR A 169 -19.85 -6.78 -16.04
CA TYR A 169 -19.25 -7.36 -14.85
C TYR A 169 -18.67 -8.74 -15.15
N THR A 170 -17.41 -8.95 -14.79
CA THR A 170 -16.76 -10.27 -14.85
C THR A 170 -16.70 -10.81 -13.42
N PRO A 171 -17.50 -11.82 -13.05
CA PRO A 171 -17.47 -12.40 -11.72
C PRO A 171 -16.15 -13.16 -11.48
N ARG A 172 -15.70 -13.17 -10.23
CA ARG A 172 -14.60 -14.05 -9.81
C ARG A 172 -15.11 -15.46 -9.54
N GLU A 173 -14.28 -16.47 -9.77
CA GLU A 173 -14.65 -17.89 -9.61
C GLU A 173 -14.95 -18.27 -8.15
N ASP A 174 -14.30 -17.60 -7.21
CA ASP A 174 -14.45 -17.76 -5.77
C ASP A 174 -15.65 -16.99 -5.18
N ALA A 175 -16.36 -16.20 -6.00
CA ALA A 175 -17.45 -15.36 -5.53
C ALA A 175 -18.75 -16.15 -5.32
N PRO A 176 -19.55 -15.85 -4.28
CA PRO A 176 -20.86 -16.46 -4.10
C PRO A 176 -21.77 -16.13 -5.29
N GLY A 177 -22.41 -17.16 -5.87
CA GLY A 177 -23.24 -17.02 -7.07
C GLY A 177 -22.47 -17.07 -8.40
N TYR A 178 -21.18 -17.45 -8.38
CA TYR A 178 -20.48 -17.90 -9.58
C TYR A 178 -21.10 -19.20 -10.08
N ASN A 179 -21.37 -19.26 -11.39
CA ASN A 179 -21.87 -20.46 -12.05
C ASN A 179 -21.00 -20.68 -13.28
N ALA A 180 -20.24 -21.77 -13.30
CA ALA A 180 -19.35 -22.13 -14.40
C ALA A 180 -20.10 -22.44 -15.71
N ALA A 181 -21.39 -22.77 -15.64
CA ALA A 181 -22.23 -22.97 -16.81
C ALA A 181 -22.84 -21.67 -17.38
N ALA A 182 -22.72 -20.55 -16.65
CA ALA A 182 -23.18 -19.26 -17.13
C ALA A 182 -22.10 -18.58 -17.98
N ALA A 183 -22.49 -17.54 -18.71
CA ALA A 183 -21.54 -16.73 -19.47
C ALA A 183 -20.43 -16.17 -18.55
N PRO A 184 -19.17 -16.11 -19.04
CA PRO A 184 -18.03 -15.63 -18.26
C PRO A 184 -18.16 -14.14 -17.88
N GLN A 185 -19.02 -13.39 -18.57
CA GLN A 185 -19.32 -11.99 -18.29
C GLN A 185 -20.83 -11.78 -18.19
N ARG A 186 -21.24 -10.88 -17.30
CA ARG A 186 -22.64 -10.50 -17.06
C ARG A 186 -22.83 -9.03 -17.41
N VAL A 187 -23.94 -8.68 -18.05
CA VAL A 187 -24.32 -7.28 -18.28
C VAL A 187 -25.43 -6.92 -17.29
N ILE A 188 -25.21 -5.89 -16.49
CA ILE A 188 -26.11 -5.42 -15.45
C ILE A 188 -26.70 -4.09 -15.88
N GLN A 189 -28.03 -4.00 -15.91
CA GLN A 189 -28.73 -2.75 -16.13
C GLN A 189 -28.99 -2.07 -14.78
N MET A 190 -28.33 -0.95 -14.54
CA MET A 190 -28.54 -0.09 -13.37
C MET A 190 -29.60 0.95 -13.70
N VAL A 191 -30.69 0.95 -12.93
CA VAL A 191 -31.83 1.88 -13.10
C VAL A 191 -31.99 2.68 -11.79
N PRO A 192 -32.10 4.02 -11.83
CA PRO A 192 -32.33 4.80 -10.63
C PRO A 192 -33.72 4.51 -10.04
N ALA A 193 -33.78 4.29 -8.73
CA ALA A 193 -35.06 4.09 -8.04
C ALA A 193 -35.87 5.39 -7.99
N GLN A 194 -37.18 5.29 -8.22
CA GLN A 194 -38.07 6.44 -8.15
C GLN A 194 -38.23 6.93 -6.71
N LEU A 195 -37.98 8.22 -6.49
CA LEU A 195 -38.02 8.83 -5.16
C LEU A 195 -39.19 9.81 -5.07
N ASP A 196 -39.95 9.70 -3.97
CA ASP A 196 -41.08 10.58 -3.70
C ASP A 196 -40.56 11.99 -3.32
N PRO A 197 -40.97 13.05 -4.05
CA PRO A 197 -40.56 14.42 -3.75
C PRO A 197 -41.09 14.95 -2.41
N MET A 198 -42.12 14.33 -1.80
CA MET A 198 -42.71 14.74 -0.52
C MET A 198 -42.18 13.94 0.67
N MET A 199 -41.28 12.98 0.43
CA MET A 199 -40.72 12.16 1.51
C MET A 199 -39.72 12.96 2.37
N PRO A 200 -39.86 12.96 3.70
CA PRO A 200 -38.93 13.65 4.59
C PRO A 200 -37.55 12.95 4.69
N PRO A 201 -36.52 13.61 5.25
CA PRO A 201 -35.20 13.00 5.47
C PRO A 201 -35.28 11.70 6.30
N LYS A 202 -34.71 10.62 5.76
CA LYS A 202 -34.82 9.27 6.34
C LYS A 202 -34.00 9.05 7.62
N HIS A 203 -32.88 9.76 7.80
CA HIS A 203 -31.89 9.47 8.84
C HIS A 203 -31.70 10.65 9.81
N LYS A 204 -31.37 10.34 11.08
CA LYS A 204 -31.05 11.33 12.12
C LYS A 204 -29.57 11.71 12.06
N HIS A 205 -29.23 12.91 12.55
CA HIS A 205 -27.83 13.33 12.70
C HIS A 205 -27.15 12.54 13.82
N ILE A 206 -26.03 11.89 13.52
CA ILE A 206 -25.21 11.14 14.48
C ILE A 206 -23.90 11.91 14.68
N LYS A 207 -23.51 12.15 15.93
CA LYS A 207 -22.20 12.73 16.27
C LYS A 207 -21.22 11.61 16.59
N ALA A 208 -20.21 11.44 15.75
CA ALA A 208 -19.09 10.53 16.00
C ALA A 208 -17.87 11.32 16.49
N PRO A 209 -16.98 10.72 17.31
CA PRO A 209 -15.68 11.32 17.57
C PRO A 209 -14.88 11.43 16.27
N SER A 210 -13.91 12.36 16.23
CA SER A 210 -12.99 12.45 15.09
C SER A 210 -12.23 11.13 14.92
N GLY A 211 -11.92 10.80 13.66
CA GLY A 211 -11.00 9.71 13.35
C GLY A 211 -9.60 9.95 13.94
N PRO A 212 -8.74 8.93 13.92
CA PRO A 212 -7.33 9.09 14.31
C PRO A 212 -6.68 10.18 13.45
N ALA A 213 -5.72 10.89 14.03
CA ALA A 213 -4.85 11.79 13.28
C ALA A 213 -4.02 11.00 12.25
N GLU A 214 -3.49 11.70 11.25
CA GLU A 214 -2.55 11.11 10.31
C GLU A 214 -1.30 10.58 11.02
N ASP A 215 -0.66 9.57 10.42
CA ASP A 215 0.55 8.96 10.99
C ASP A 215 1.65 10.01 11.17
N PRO A 216 2.32 10.06 12.34
CA PRO A 216 3.28 11.11 12.65
C PRO A 216 4.47 11.06 11.69
N VAL A 217 4.87 12.23 11.19
CA VAL A 217 6.06 12.38 10.35
C VAL A 217 7.29 12.72 11.18
N PRO A 218 8.50 12.28 10.77
CA PRO A 218 9.74 12.64 11.45
C PRO A 218 9.98 14.14 11.45
N VAL A 219 10.45 14.67 12.58
CA VAL A 219 10.79 16.09 12.69
C VAL A 219 12.29 16.25 12.47
N LEU A 220 12.67 16.90 11.36
CA LEU A 220 14.06 17.13 10.96
C LEU A 220 14.60 18.42 11.59
N HIS A 221 14.87 18.40 12.89
CA HIS A 221 15.46 19.53 13.60
C HIS A 221 16.97 19.66 13.32
N ALA A 222 17.47 20.89 13.36
CA ALA A 222 18.89 21.16 13.56
C ALA A 222 19.36 20.57 14.91
N PRO A 223 20.66 20.23 15.05
CA PRO A 223 21.18 19.74 16.31
C PRO A 223 20.92 20.75 17.45
N PRO A 224 20.52 20.29 18.65
CA PRO A 224 20.16 21.18 19.74
C PRO A 224 21.36 22.03 20.16
N THR A 225 21.17 23.34 20.24
CA THR A 225 22.17 24.26 20.78
C THR A 225 22.31 24.04 22.28
N LYS A 226 23.54 24.09 22.78
CA LYS A 226 23.79 23.96 24.23
C LYS A 226 23.16 25.14 24.96
N LEU A 227 22.31 24.84 25.94
CA LEU A 227 21.72 25.84 26.84
C LEU A 227 22.82 26.44 27.72
N THR A 228 22.95 27.76 27.69
CA THR A 228 23.67 28.51 28.72
C THR A 228 22.80 28.58 29.97
N LYS A 229 23.42 28.67 31.14
CA LYS A 229 22.70 28.73 32.44
C LYS A 229 22.12 30.11 32.75
N GLU A 230 22.44 31.11 31.93
CA GLU A 230 22.03 32.51 32.08
C GLU A 230 20.59 32.74 31.61
#